data_AF-A0A926UX77-F1
#
_entry.id   AF-A0A926UX77-F1
#
_cell.length_a   1.000
_cell.length_b   1.000
_cell.length_c   1.000
_cell.angle_alpha   90.00
_cell.angle_beta   90.00
_cell.angle_gamma   90.00
#
_symmetry.space_group_name_H-M   'P 1'
#
loop_
_entity.id
_entity.type
_entity.pdbx_description
1 polymer ?
#
loop_
_entity_poly.entity_id
_entity_poly.type
_entity_poly.pdbx_seq_one_letter_code
_entity_poly.pdbx_strand_id
1 'polypeptide(L)'
;MDHEKIKYELDTSPTLKLFRKGNAALILSFLYDQFKKTQRVSLSQIDLESRLGDYLEYLQDLEPNTYPQKPKDYLNEWCEDRLLRKTFDSNSDEPVFTLTPETEKAIAWLEDLQQKDEFVGTESRFLQTSINKLFKITGYRVTISQQAF
;
A
#
# COMPACT_ATOMS: atom_id res chain seq x y z
N MET A 1 13.43 -24.49 -16.33
CA MET A 1 13.41 -23.16 -16.98
C MET A 1 14.84 -22.84 -17.37
N ASP A 2 15.08 -22.31 -18.57
CA ASP A 2 16.41 -21.83 -18.96
C ASP A 2 16.62 -20.39 -18.46
N HIS A 3 17.87 -19.92 -18.57
CA HIS A 3 18.28 -18.59 -18.15
C HIS A 3 17.44 -17.48 -18.81
N GLU A 4 17.22 -17.59 -20.13
CA GLU A 4 16.51 -16.58 -20.92
C GLU A 4 15.04 -16.43 -20.48
N LYS A 5 14.36 -17.56 -20.24
CA LYS A 5 12.98 -17.52 -19.74
C LYS A 5 12.89 -16.91 -18.35
N ILE A 6 13.83 -17.23 -17.45
CA ILE A 6 13.85 -16.61 -16.11
C ILE A 6 14.08 -15.11 -16.22
N LYS A 7 15.07 -14.67 -17.01
CA LYS A 7 15.35 -13.24 -17.22
C LYS A 7 14.13 -12.50 -17.75
N TYR A 8 13.44 -13.06 -18.75
CA TYR A 8 12.22 -12.48 -19.30
C TYR A 8 11.11 -12.33 -18.24
N GLU A 9 10.87 -13.35 -17.41
CA GLU A 9 9.88 -13.28 -16.33
C GLU A 9 10.26 -12.22 -15.28
N LEU A 10 11.55 -12.13 -14.93
CA LEU A 10 12.06 -11.12 -14.00
C LEU A 10 11.91 -9.69 -14.54
N ASP A 11 12.08 -9.51 -15.85
CA ASP A 11 11.99 -8.21 -16.51
C ASP A 11 10.55 -7.80 -16.85
N THR A 12 9.63 -8.75 -16.96
CA THR A 12 8.22 -8.47 -17.27
C THR A 12 7.32 -8.43 -16.03
N SER A 13 7.69 -9.10 -14.93
CA SER A 13 6.90 -9.17 -13.70
C SER A 13 6.61 -7.79 -13.09
N PRO A 14 5.33 -7.36 -13.05
CA PRO A 14 4.95 -6.08 -12.44
C PRO A 14 5.25 -6.04 -10.93
N THR A 15 5.09 -7.17 -10.25
CA THR A 15 5.39 -7.32 -8.82
C THR A 15 6.87 -7.06 -8.53
N LEU A 16 7.79 -7.59 -9.36
CA LEU A 16 9.23 -7.34 -9.19
C LEU A 16 9.62 -5.92 -9.55
N LYS A 17 8.96 -5.31 -10.54
CA LYS A 17 9.14 -3.89 -10.86
C LYS A 17 8.71 -3.00 -9.68
N LEU A 18 7.59 -3.31 -9.05
CA LEU A 18 7.12 -2.63 -7.84
C LEU A 18 8.19 -2.68 -6.73
N PHE A 19 8.73 -3.86 -6.42
CA PHE A 19 9.75 -3.99 -5.36
C PHE A 19 11.06 -3.24 -5.65
N ARG A 20 11.38 -2.98 -6.93
CA ARG A 20 12.58 -2.23 -7.33
C ARG A 20 12.39 -0.71 -7.30
N LYS A 21 11.17 -0.21 -7.12
CA LYS A 21 10.93 1.24 -7.05
C LYS A 21 11.58 1.84 -5.78
N GLY A 22 12.17 3.03 -5.91
CA GLY A 22 12.78 3.75 -4.79
C GLY A 22 11.78 4.13 -3.68
N ASN A 23 10.50 4.23 -4.01
CA ASN A 23 9.39 4.49 -3.07
C ASN A 23 8.57 3.22 -2.75
N ALA A 24 9.08 2.01 -3.02
CA ALA A 24 8.35 0.77 -2.78
C ALA A 24 7.85 0.66 -1.32
N ALA A 25 8.67 1.08 -0.35
CA ALA A 25 8.29 1.08 1.06
C ALA A 25 7.03 1.91 1.33
N LEU A 26 6.98 3.17 0.85
CA LEU A 26 5.80 4.04 0.92
C LEU A 26 4.57 3.38 0.30
N ILE A 27 4.71 2.87 -0.92
CA ILE A 27 3.60 2.29 -1.69
C ILE A 27 3.02 1.10 -0.92
N LEU A 28 3.86 0.13 -0.58
CA LEU A 28 3.43 -1.13 -0.01
C LEU A 28 2.88 -0.96 1.40
N SER A 29 3.51 -0.12 2.23
CA SER A 29 3.02 0.14 3.59
C SER A 29 1.67 0.85 3.58
N PHE A 30 1.51 1.87 2.73
CA PHE A 30 0.27 2.63 2.63
C PHE A 30 -0.89 1.77 2.09
N LEU A 31 -0.66 1.09 0.96
CA LEU A 31 -1.70 0.28 0.31
C LEU A 31 -2.10 -0.93 1.16
N TYR A 32 -1.15 -1.55 1.88
CA TYR A 32 -1.45 -2.59 2.85
C TYR A 32 -2.39 -2.09 3.96
N ASP A 33 -2.10 -0.93 4.56
CA ASP A 33 -2.93 -0.37 5.63
C ASP A 33 -4.34 0.00 5.12
N GLN A 34 -4.43 0.66 3.96
CA GLN A 34 -5.70 1.17 3.44
C GLN A 34 -6.64 0.13 2.84
N PHE A 35 -6.11 -1.00 2.33
CA PHE A 35 -6.93 -2.03 1.67
C PHE A 35 -6.93 -3.37 2.43
N LYS A 36 -5.76 -3.90 2.80
CA LYS A 36 -5.67 -5.25 3.38
C LYS A 36 -5.99 -5.26 4.87
N LYS A 37 -5.30 -4.44 5.65
CA LYS A 37 -5.48 -4.39 7.12
C LYS A 37 -6.88 -3.90 7.52
N THR A 38 -7.44 -2.96 6.76
CA THR A 38 -8.79 -2.42 6.98
C THR A 38 -9.88 -3.17 6.21
N GLN A 39 -9.51 -4.21 5.44
CA GLN A 39 -10.41 -5.08 4.68
C GLN A 39 -11.34 -4.31 3.71
N ARG A 40 -10.80 -3.29 3.04
CA ARG A 40 -11.53 -2.51 2.04
C ARG A 40 -11.23 -3.01 0.64
N VAL A 41 -12.28 -3.18 -0.16
CA VAL A 41 -12.16 -3.52 -1.58
C VAL A 41 -11.83 -2.29 -2.41
N SER A 42 -12.45 -1.15 -2.08
CA SER A 42 -12.29 0.11 -2.80
C SER A 42 -12.31 1.33 -1.86
N LEU A 43 -11.72 2.44 -2.30
CA LEU A 43 -11.78 3.74 -1.65
C LEU A 43 -12.04 4.85 -2.66
N SER A 44 -12.76 5.90 -2.26
CA SER A 44 -12.98 7.07 -3.12
C SER A 44 -11.68 7.86 -3.31
N GLN A 45 -11.59 8.66 -4.37
CA GLN A 45 -10.41 9.47 -4.66
C GLN A 45 -10.09 10.45 -3.52
N ILE A 46 -11.10 11.20 -3.04
CA ILE A 46 -10.99 12.19 -1.98
C ILE A 46 -10.49 11.52 -0.70
N ASP A 47 -11.10 10.39 -0.32
CA ASP A 47 -10.71 9.65 0.87
C ASP A 47 -9.27 9.14 0.77
N LEU A 48 -8.88 8.57 -0.38
CA LEU A 48 -7.55 8.02 -0.57
C LEU A 48 -6.47 9.11 -0.65
N GLU A 49 -6.76 10.23 -1.32
CA GLU A 49 -5.86 11.40 -1.38
C GLU A 49 -5.65 12.00 0.02
N SER A 50 -6.72 12.17 0.80
CA SER A 50 -6.67 12.68 2.17
C SER A 50 -5.79 11.80 3.06
N ARG A 51 -6.07 10.49 3.06
CA ARG A 51 -5.31 9.51 3.85
C ARG A 51 -3.84 9.44 3.46
N LEU A 52 -3.53 9.56 2.16
CA LEU A 52 -2.15 9.59 1.70
C LEU A 52 -1.46 10.91 2.13
N GLY A 53 -2.17 12.03 2.14
CA GLY A 53 -1.69 13.30 2.68
C GLY A 53 -1.23 13.17 4.12
N ASP A 54 -2.11 12.69 5.00
CA ASP A 54 -1.78 12.46 6.42
C ASP A 54 -0.60 11.49 6.58
N TYR A 55 -0.53 10.47 5.72
CA TYR A 55 0.55 9.48 5.76
C TYR A 55 1.91 10.07 5.35
N LEU A 56 1.93 10.93 4.32
CA LEU A 56 3.14 11.60 3.85
C LEU A 56 3.65 12.60 4.88
N GLU A 57 2.76 13.38 5.50
CA GLU A 57 3.12 14.32 6.57
C GLU A 57 3.79 13.58 7.73
N TYR A 58 3.19 12.48 8.17
CA TYR A 58 3.78 11.61 9.19
C TYR A 58 5.17 11.08 8.81
N LEU A 59 5.39 10.69 7.55
CA LEU A 59 6.70 10.21 7.10
C LEU A 59 7.74 11.34 7.03
N GLN A 60 7.32 12.56 6.66
CA GLN A 60 8.20 13.74 6.65
C GLN A 60 8.64 14.14 8.06
N ASP A 61 7.78 13.96 9.07
CA ASP A 61 8.15 14.17 10.48
C ASP A 61 9.23 13.18 10.96
N LEU A 62 9.23 11.96 10.44
CA LEU A 62 10.24 10.95 10.76
C LEU A 62 11.54 11.15 10.00
N GLU A 63 11.44 11.47 8.70
CA GLU A 63 12.55 11.66 7.79
C GLU A 63 12.29 12.89 6.90
N PRO A 64 12.84 14.06 7.28
CA PRO A 64 12.61 15.29 6.54
C PRO A 64 13.10 15.22 5.09
N ASN A 65 12.34 15.85 4.18
CA ASN A 65 12.59 15.91 2.73
C ASN A 65 12.35 14.59 1.97
N THR A 66 11.69 13.61 2.58
CA THR A 66 11.28 12.38 1.89
C THR A 66 9.88 12.56 1.26
N TYR A 67 9.68 11.96 0.08
CA TYR A 67 8.40 11.92 -0.65
C TYR A 67 7.75 13.30 -0.91
N PRO A 68 8.35 14.16 -1.75
CA PRO A 68 7.94 15.57 -1.90
C PRO A 68 6.71 15.78 -2.81
N GLN A 69 6.21 14.74 -3.48
CA GLN A 69 5.08 14.87 -4.42
C GLN A 69 3.75 14.99 -3.66
N LYS A 70 2.74 15.59 -4.30
CA LYS A 70 1.39 15.68 -3.71
C LYS A 70 0.71 14.30 -3.74
N PRO A 71 -0.23 14.01 -2.81
CA PRO A 71 -0.96 12.74 -2.77
C PRO A 71 -1.56 12.33 -4.12
N LYS A 72 -2.24 13.27 -4.78
CA LYS A 72 -2.85 13.05 -6.09
C LYS A 72 -1.83 12.63 -7.17
N ASP A 73 -0.64 13.20 -7.14
CA ASP A 73 0.41 12.90 -8.12
C ASP A 73 0.94 11.47 -7.91
N TYR A 74 1.13 11.06 -6.65
CA TYR A 74 1.45 9.67 -6.32
C TYR A 74 0.36 8.70 -6.77
N LEU A 75 -0.91 8.98 -6.49
CA LEU A 75 -2.00 8.08 -6.90
C LEU A 75 -2.13 7.97 -8.42
N ASN A 76 -1.88 9.06 -9.15
CA ASN A 76 -1.83 9.01 -10.62
C ASN A 76 -0.65 8.15 -11.11
N GLU A 77 0.56 8.35 -10.57
CA GLU A 77 1.73 7.52 -10.88
C GLU A 77 1.44 6.04 -10.60
N TRP A 78 0.80 5.73 -9.46
CA TRP A 78 0.46 4.36 -9.11
C TRP A 78 -0.61 3.75 -10.01
N CYS A 79 -1.48 4.57 -10.62
CA CYS A 79 -2.37 4.11 -11.69
C CYS A 79 -1.62 3.85 -13.00
N GLU A 80 -0.69 4.72 -13.39
CA GLU A 80 0.14 4.56 -14.59
C GLU A 80 1.01 3.30 -14.50
N ASP A 81 1.57 3.03 -13.32
CA ASP A 81 2.32 1.82 -13.01
C ASP A 81 1.45 0.56 -12.83
N ARG A 82 0.13 0.69 -12.99
CA ARG A 82 -0.86 -0.40 -12.82
C ARG A 82 -0.83 -1.02 -11.43
N LEU A 83 -0.50 -0.23 -10.42
CA LEU A 83 -0.57 -0.64 -9.01
C LEU A 83 -1.99 -0.47 -8.47
N LEU A 84 -2.66 0.59 -8.91
CA LEU A 84 -4.06 0.89 -8.63
C LEU A 84 -4.88 0.94 -9.90
N ARG A 85 -6.13 0.51 -9.80
CA ARG A 85 -7.15 0.71 -10.84
C ARG A 85 -8.14 1.76 -10.37
N LYS A 86 -8.31 2.80 -11.19
CA LYS A 86 -9.32 3.84 -11.03
C LYS A 86 -10.55 3.50 -11.88
N THR A 87 -11.73 3.48 -11.26
CA THR A 87 -13.02 3.20 -11.92
C THR A 87 -14.03 4.29 -11.63
N PHE A 88 -14.83 4.65 -12.63
CA PHE A 88 -15.93 5.60 -12.51
C PHE A 88 -17.23 4.81 -12.51
N ASP A 89 -18.06 4.99 -11.49
CA ASP A 89 -19.42 4.46 -11.47
C ASP A 89 -20.34 5.48 -12.13
N SER A 90 -21.22 5.03 -13.01
CA SER A 90 -22.34 5.82 -13.56
C SER A 90 -23.21 6.51 -12.50
N ASN A 91 -23.23 6.02 -11.26
CA ASN A 91 -24.03 6.57 -10.16
C ASN A 91 -23.25 7.50 -9.22
N SER A 92 -21.95 7.72 -9.45
CA SER A 92 -21.09 8.53 -8.59
C SER A 92 -20.19 9.43 -9.42
N ASP A 93 -20.22 10.74 -9.14
CA ASP A 93 -19.30 11.70 -9.75
C ASP A 93 -17.85 11.53 -9.27
N GLU A 94 -17.64 10.73 -8.22
CA GLU A 94 -16.32 10.47 -7.67
C GLU A 94 -15.80 9.08 -8.09
N PRO A 95 -14.59 9.00 -8.68
CA PRO A 95 -13.97 7.73 -8.99
C PRO A 95 -13.49 7.01 -7.74
N VAL A 96 -13.53 5.68 -7.80
CA VAL A 96 -12.99 4.81 -6.75
C VAL A 96 -11.73 4.10 -7.23
N PHE A 97 -10.86 3.79 -6.28
CA PHE A 97 -9.59 3.11 -6.47
C PHE A 97 -9.64 1.71 -5.86
N THR A 98 -9.05 0.75 -6.55
CA THR A 98 -8.90 -0.65 -6.13
C THR A 98 -7.47 -1.12 -6.37
N LEU A 99 -7.01 -2.11 -5.60
CA LEU A 99 -5.74 -2.78 -5.89
C LEU A 99 -5.84 -3.57 -7.19
N THR A 100 -4.77 -3.58 -7.98
CA THR A 100 -4.65 -4.53 -9.09
C THR A 100 -4.26 -5.92 -8.57
N PRO A 101 -4.59 -7.00 -9.29
CA PRO A 101 -4.20 -8.36 -8.90
C PRO A 101 -2.69 -8.52 -8.68
N GLU A 102 -1.88 -7.78 -9.43
CA GLU A 102 -0.42 -7.77 -9.30
C GLU A 102 0.04 -7.15 -7.98
N THR A 103 -0.59 -6.05 -7.56
CA THR A 103 -0.33 -5.41 -6.25
C THR A 103 -0.82 -6.28 -5.11
N GLU A 104 -1.99 -6.92 -5.27
CA GLU A 104 -2.49 -7.87 -4.27
C GLU A 104 -1.50 -9.01 -4.03
N LYS A 105 -0.95 -9.60 -5.11
CA LYS A 105 0.07 -10.64 -5.02
C LYS A 105 1.36 -10.14 -4.37
N ALA A 106 1.77 -8.91 -4.67
CA ALA A 106 2.96 -8.31 -4.06
C ALA A 106 2.79 -8.17 -2.54
N ILE A 107 1.64 -7.67 -2.10
CA ILE A 107 1.33 -7.52 -0.68
C ILE A 107 1.24 -8.89 0.01
N ALA A 108 0.54 -9.86 -0.58
CA ALA A 108 0.44 -11.20 -0.02
C ALA A 108 1.81 -11.87 0.13
N TRP A 109 2.72 -11.68 -0.82
CA TRP A 109 4.09 -12.19 -0.71
C TRP A 109 4.87 -11.55 0.45
N LEU A 110 4.67 -10.26 0.73
CA LEU A 110 5.26 -9.61 1.90
C LEU A 110 4.69 -10.15 3.21
N GLU A 111 3.37 -10.39 3.27
CA GLU A 111 2.73 -11.00 4.43
C GLU A 111 3.30 -12.41 4.70
N ASP A 112 3.47 -13.22 3.66
CA ASP A 112 4.09 -14.55 3.75
C ASP A 112 5.54 -14.50 4.23
N LEU A 113 6.32 -13.48 3.81
CA LEU A 113 7.69 -13.29 4.29
C LEU A 113 7.71 -12.96 5.79
N GLN A 114 6.81 -12.09 6.25
CA GLN A 114 6.72 -11.73 7.67
C GLN A 114 6.33 -12.93 8.54
N GLN A 115 5.42 -13.77 8.08
CA GLN A 115 5.03 -15.01 8.79
C GLN A 115 6.19 -16.02 8.88
N LYS A 116 7.07 -16.06 7.86
CA LYS A 116 8.25 -16.93 7.86
C LYS A 116 9.39 -16.39 8.72
N ASP A 117 9.57 -15.08 8.76
CA ASP A 117 10.54 -14.41 9.65
C ASP A 117 10.18 -14.60 11.14
N GLU A 118 8.91 -14.82 11.47
CA GLU A 118 8.50 -15.20 12.84
C GLU A 118 9.07 -16.58 13.26
N PHE A 119 9.54 -17.39 12.30
CA PHE A 119 10.11 -18.73 12.53
C PHE A 119 11.65 -18.80 12.37
N VAL A 120 12.31 -17.74 11.88
CA VAL A 120 13.78 -17.69 11.77
C VAL A 120 14.26 -16.45 12.52
N GLY A 121 14.78 -16.69 13.73
CA GLY A 121 15.44 -15.65 14.51
C GLY A 121 16.48 -14.91 13.68
N THR A 122 16.56 -13.59 13.92
CA THR A 122 17.53 -12.62 13.42
C THR A 122 17.03 -11.67 12.31
N GLU A 123 16.21 -10.71 12.77
CA GLU A 123 16.18 -9.30 12.39
C GLU A 123 15.79 -8.89 10.95
N SER A 124 14.48 -8.75 10.69
CA SER A 124 13.96 -7.87 9.64
C SER A 124 13.20 -6.67 10.25
N ARG A 125 13.95 -5.68 10.74
CA ARG A 125 13.41 -4.46 11.39
C ARG A 125 12.90 -3.40 10.40
N PHE A 126 12.98 -3.65 9.09
CA PHE A 126 12.71 -2.64 8.06
C PHE A 126 11.22 -2.32 7.92
N LEU A 127 10.34 -3.32 8.07
CA LEU A 127 8.88 -3.13 8.01
C LEU A 127 8.24 -2.87 9.39
N GLN A 128 8.81 -3.45 10.46
CA GLN A 128 8.28 -3.32 11.83
C GLN A 128 8.37 -1.89 12.39
N THR A 129 9.38 -1.11 12.01
CA THR A 129 9.60 0.22 12.61
C THR A 129 8.58 1.26 12.13
N SER A 130 8.19 1.21 10.85
CA SER A 130 7.26 2.17 10.26
C SER A 130 5.79 1.82 10.55
N ILE A 131 5.46 0.53 10.61
CA ILE A 131 4.10 0.05 10.87
C ILE A 131 3.68 0.28 12.33
N ASN A 132 4.55 0.02 13.31
CA ASN A 132 4.18 0.12 14.74
C ASN A 132 3.97 1.55 15.25
N LYS A 133 4.62 2.55 14.65
CA LYS A 133 4.50 3.94 15.12
C LYS A 133 3.21 4.64 14.66
N LEU A 134 2.61 4.24 13.53
CA LEU A 134 1.32 4.76 13.04
C LEU A 134 0.13 4.43 13.95
N PHE A 135 0.19 3.30 14.67
CA PHE A 135 -0.88 2.85 15.57
C PHE A 135 -1.10 3.76 16.78
N LYS A 136 -0.13 4.64 17.12
CA LYS A 136 -0.26 5.54 18.27
C LYS A 136 -0.94 6.87 17.94
N ILE A 137 -0.99 7.27 16.66
CA ILE A 137 -1.38 8.64 16.28
C ILE A 137 -2.78 8.67 15.66
N THR A 138 -3.19 7.66 14.88
CA THR A 138 -4.43 7.76 14.10
C THR A 138 -5.74 7.54 14.88
N GLY A 139 -5.71 7.19 16.17
CA GLY A 139 -6.86 7.36 17.08
C GLY A 139 -8.23 6.93 16.54
N TYR A 140 -8.31 5.94 15.63
CA TYR A 140 -9.56 5.53 15.03
C TYR A 140 -10.36 4.74 16.07
N ARG A 141 -11.21 5.46 16.80
CA ARG A 141 -12.35 4.89 17.51
C ARG A 141 -13.25 4.24 16.46
N VAL A 142 -13.19 2.92 16.36
CA VAL A 142 -14.32 2.16 15.84
C VAL A 142 -15.43 2.33 16.87
N THR A 143 -16.32 3.29 16.63
CA THR A 143 -17.60 3.36 17.34
C THR A 143 -18.44 2.18 16.84
N ILE A 144 -18.34 1.04 17.53
CA ILE A 144 -19.34 -0.01 17.41
C ILE A 144 -20.56 0.50 18.19
N SER A 145 -21.47 1.19 17.51
CA SER A 145 -22.82 1.37 18.04
C SER A 145 -23.55 0.04 17.95
N GLN A 146 -23.90 -0.46 19.13
CA GLN A 146 -24.80 -1.58 19.35
C GLN A 146 -26.17 -1.34 18.70
N GLN A 147 -26.76 -2.42 18.17
CA GLN A 147 -28.18 -2.78 18.19
C GLN A 147 -28.26 -4.21 17.63
N ALA A 148 -29.02 -5.17 18.15
CA ALA A 148 -29.88 -5.25 19.31
C ALA A 148 -30.01 -6.76 19.67
N PHE A 149 -30.61 -7.01 20.84
CA PHE A 149 -30.99 -8.29 21.42
C PHE A 149 -31.61 -9.30 20.45
#